data_AF-A0A8B8PA61-F1
#
_entry.id   AF-A0A8B8PA61-F1
#
_cell.length_a   1.000
_cell.length_b   1.000
_cell.length_c   1.000
_cell.angle_alpha   90.00
_cell.angle_beta   90.00
_cell.angle_gamma   90.00
#
_symmetry.space_group_name_H-M   'P 1'
#
loop_
_entity.id
_entity.type
_entity.pdbx_description
1 polymer ?
#
loop_
_entity_poly.entity_id
_entity_poly.type
_entity_poly.pdbx_seq_one_letter_code
_entity_poly.pdbx_strand_id
1 'polypeptide(L)'
;MDLSSVEFIPEAHDLILRLLNADPKLRPQASKVLDHPFFWSSEKRLSFLRDICNRVELEAGAPNSRLLQELEKTAPTVFGESWDGKIEARVMDNLRRYGAYDGTRVRDLLQAVRDNFSHHKKAPKRVKKTFGSVPEGLDAYFAVRYPALLIESYRVLGQFCKKEKGFWEYFRSLSSAKRGRLLEVLTKSKRLKTR
;
A
#
# COMPACT_ATOMS: atom_id res chain seq x y z
N MET A 1 -19.34 -15.27 13.75
CA MET A 1 -18.94 -15.92 12.49
C MET A 1 -17.44 -16.13 12.58
N ASP A 2 -16.96 -17.33 12.28
CA ASP A 2 -15.54 -17.66 12.33
C ASP A 2 -14.86 -17.23 11.01
N LEU A 3 -13.82 -16.41 11.10
CA LEU A 3 -13.01 -15.93 9.96
C LEU A 3 -11.53 -16.36 10.10
N SER A 4 -11.24 -17.34 10.95
CA SER A 4 -9.90 -17.91 11.15
C SER A 4 -9.22 -18.31 9.84
N SER A 5 -9.99 -18.80 8.86
CA SER A 5 -9.50 -19.24 7.55
C SER A 5 -8.94 -18.12 6.66
N VAL A 6 -9.12 -16.84 7.02
CA VAL A 6 -8.59 -15.69 6.26
C VAL A 6 -7.75 -14.74 7.11
N GLU A 7 -7.52 -15.08 8.38
CA GLU A 7 -6.77 -14.23 9.33
C GLU A 7 -5.34 -13.93 8.85
N PHE A 8 -4.73 -14.89 8.14
CA PHE A 8 -3.40 -14.75 7.55
C PHE A 8 -3.34 -13.85 6.30
N ILE A 9 -4.49 -13.37 5.79
CA ILE A 9 -4.57 -12.37 4.72
C ILE A 9 -5.34 -11.16 5.26
N PRO A 10 -4.65 -10.20 5.91
CA PRO A 10 -5.30 -9.08 6.59
C PRO A 10 -6.25 -8.26 5.70
N GLU A 11 -5.93 -8.10 4.41
CA GLU A 11 -6.81 -7.43 3.45
C GLU A 11 -8.10 -8.21 3.15
N ALA A 12 -8.04 -9.55 3.11
CA ALA A 12 -9.22 -10.38 2.90
C ALA A 12 -10.13 -10.35 4.12
N HIS A 13 -9.52 -10.51 5.31
CA HIS A 13 -10.21 -10.42 6.59
C HIS A 13 -10.92 -9.06 6.76
N ASP A 14 -10.22 -7.95 6.49
CA ASP A 14 -10.81 -6.60 6.53
C ASP A 14 -11.99 -6.45 5.57
N LEU A 15 -11.85 -6.92 4.32
CA LEU A 15 -12.93 -6.83 3.34
C LEU A 15 -14.16 -7.62 3.76
N ILE A 16 -13.98 -8.88 4.18
CA ILE A 16 -15.07 -9.77 4.56
C ILE A 16 -15.81 -9.23 5.78
N LEU A 17 -15.09 -8.71 6.79
CA LEU A 17 -15.71 -8.04 7.95
C LEU A 17 -16.59 -6.85 7.53
N ARG A 18 -16.15 -6.04 6.56
CA ARG A 18 -16.97 -4.92 6.05
C ARG A 18 -18.22 -5.42 5.31
N LEU A 19 -18.09 -6.48 4.52
CA LEU A 19 -19.20 -7.07 3.77
C LEU A 19 -20.26 -7.69 4.70
N LEU A 20 -19.83 -8.23 5.83
CA LEU A 20 -20.68 -8.89 6.82
C LEU A 20 -21.17 -7.97 7.94
N ASN A 21 -21.03 -6.65 7.78
CA ASN A 21 -21.44 -5.70 8.81
C ASN A 21 -22.91 -5.93 9.21
N ALA A 22 -23.19 -5.95 10.51
CA ALA A 22 -24.54 -6.15 11.04
C ALA A 22 -25.51 -5.05 10.55
N ASP A 23 -25.03 -3.81 10.44
CA ASP A 23 -25.77 -2.72 9.81
C ASP A 23 -25.62 -2.77 8.29
N PRO A 24 -26.69 -3.04 7.52
CA PRO A 24 -26.65 -3.06 6.07
C PRO A 24 -26.18 -1.74 5.44
N LYS A 25 -26.38 -0.60 6.13
CA LYS A 25 -25.98 0.73 5.63
C LYS A 25 -24.46 0.94 5.65
N LEU A 26 -23.75 0.19 6.49
CA LEU A 26 -22.29 0.24 6.58
C LEU A 26 -21.59 -0.73 5.62
N ARG A 27 -22.34 -1.64 5.00
CA ARG A 27 -21.78 -2.57 4.00
C ARG A 27 -21.37 -1.81 2.75
N PRO A 28 -20.19 -2.09 2.18
CA PRO A 28 -19.76 -1.45 0.96
C PRO A 28 -20.63 -1.88 -0.22
N GLN A 29 -20.92 -0.95 -1.12
CA GLN A 29 -21.56 -1.26 -2.40
C GLN A 29 -20.66 -2.19 -3.22
N ALA A 30 -21.24 -3.12 -4.00
CA ALA A 30 -20.47 -4.06 -4.83
C ALA A 30 -19.49 -3.35 -5.78
N SER A 31 -19.86 -2.19 -6.32
CA SER A 31 -19.00 -1.37 -7.17
C SER A 31 -17.76 -0.80 -6.44
N LYS A 32 -17.83 -0.68 -5.11
CA LYS A 32 -16.76 -0.18 -4.23
C LYS A 32 -15.88 -1.30 -3.68
N VAL A 33 -16.35 -2.54 -3.69
CA VAL A 33 -15.59 -3.70 -3.22
C VAL A 33 -14.30 -3.88 -4.03
N LEU A 34 -14.37 -3.67 -5.35
CA LEU A 34 -13.20 -3.79 -6.24
C LEU A 34 -12.14 -2.70 -6.02
N ASP A 35 -12.46 -1.64 -5.29
CA ASP A 35 -11.47 -0.61 -4.93
C ASP A 35 -10.66 -1.00 -3.69
N HIS A 36 -11.05 -2.07 -2.98
CA HIS A 36 -10.38 -2.51 -1.77
C HIS A 36 -8.93 -2.95 -2.03
N PRO A 37 -7.97 -2.70 -1.11
CA PRO A 37 -6.58 -3.15 -1.24
C PRO A 37 -6.40 -4.64 -1.56
N PHE A 38 -7.36 -5.47 -1.16
CA PHE A 38 -7.40 -6.90 -1.50
C PHE A 38 -7.33 -7.17 -3.01
N PHE A 39 -7.89 -6.28 -3.85
CA PHE A 39 -7.91 -6.43 -5.31
C PHE A 39 -6.84 -5.61 -6.04
N TRP A 40 -5.93 -4.95 -5.31
CA TRP A 40 -4.91 -4.13 -5.95
C TRP A 40 -3.80 -4.98 -6.56
N SER A 41 -3.30 -4.56 -7.73
CA SER A 41 -2.06 -5.11 -8.29
C SER A 41 -0.86 -4.71 -7.43
N SER A 42 0.23 -5.48 -7.52
CA SER A 42 1.49 -5.17 -6.82
C SER A 42 2.00 -3.76 -7.12
N GLU A 43 1.88 -3.30 -8.36
CA GLU A 43 2.22 -1.91 -8.74
C GLU A 43 1.41 -0.87 -7.94
N LYS A 44 0.09 -1.10 -7.79
CA LYS A 44 -0.79 -0.20 -7.05
C LYS A 44 -0.52 -0.26 -5.55
N ARG A 45 -0.24 -1.43 -4.99
CA ARG A 45 0.16 -1.61 -3.58
C ARG A 45 1.45 -0.86 -3.26
N LEU A 46 2.50 -1.04 -4.08
CA LEU A 46 3.79 -0.35 -3.90
C LEU A 46 3.67 1.15 -4.13
N SER A 47 2.88 1.59 -5.13
CA SER A 47 2.61 3.01 -5.35
C SER A 47 1.90 3.65 -4.17
N PHE A 48 0.90 2.97 -3.60
CA PHE A 48 0.21 3.42 -2.39
C PHE A 48 1.19 3.61 -1.22
N LEU A 49 2.04 2.60 -0.95
CA LEU A 49 3.01 2.64 0.15
C LEU A 49 4.08 3.74 -0.05
N ARG A 50 4.51 3.98 -1.29
CA ARG A 50 5.37 5.13 -1.64
C ARG A 50 4.65 6.46 -1.34
N ASP A 51 3.41 6.59 -1.77
CA ASP A 51 2.69 7.86 -1.69
C ASP A 51 2.33 8.24 -0.24
N ILE A 52 1.97 7.26 0.60
CA ILE A 52 1.82 7.49 2.05
C ILE A 52 3.16 7.88 2.70
N CYS A 53 4.26 7.22 2.35
CA CYS A 53 5.59 7.59 2.86
C CYS A 53 5.90 9.06 2.56
N ASN A 54 5.71 9.49 1.31
CA ASN A 54 5.92 10.88 0.90
C ASN A 54 5.01 11.85 1.67
N ARG A 55 3.75 11.48 1.92
CA ARG A 55 2.80 12.33 2.63
C ARG A 55 3.11 12.47 4.12
N VAL A 56 3.57 11.40 4.75
CA VAL A 56 3.99 11.38 6.15
C VAL A 56 5.30 12.14 6.34
N GLU A 57 6.21 12.08 5.36
CA GLU A 57 7.46 12.86 5.36
C GLU A 57 7.18 14.38 5.47
N LEU A 58 6.14 14.87 4.80
CA LEU A 58 5.72 16.27 4.89
C LEU A 58 5.25 16.67 6.30
N GLU A 59 4.84 15.72 7.13
CA GLU A 59 4.40 15.95 8.51
C GLU A 59 5.49 15.69 9.56
N ALA A 60 6.66 15.20 9.14
CA ALA A 60 7.77 14.86 10.04
C ALA A 60 8.26 16.04 10.89
N GLY A 61 8.21 17.25 10.34
CA GLY A 61 8.59 18.48 11.03
C GLY A 61 7.45 19.14 11.82
N ALA A 62 6.23 18.59 11.76
CA ALA A 62 5.07 19.16 12.43
C ALA A 62 4.94 18.59 13.85
N PRO A 63 5.07 19.42 14.91
CA PRO A 63 4.79 18.97 16.26
C PRO A 63 3.32 18.53 16.32
N ASN A 64 3.06 17.30 16.79
CA ASN A 64 1.72 16.72 16.95
C ASN A 64 0.96 16.35 15.66
N SER A 65 1.67 15.89 14.62
CA SER A 65 1.02 15.23 13.48
C SER A 65 0.16 14.04 13.95
N ARG A 66 -1.17 14.21 13.88
CA ARG A 66 -2.13 13.15 14.22
C ARG A 66 -2.05 11.97 13.24
N LEU A 67 -1.79 12.23 11.95
CA LEU A 67 -1.60 11.19 10.95
C LEU A 67 -0.39 10.32 11.29
N LEU A 68 0.76 10.93 11.57
CA LEU A 68 1.96 10.19 11.95
C LEU A 68 1.74 9.42 13.26
N GLN A 69 1.13 10.03 14.28
CA GLN A 69 0.84 9.34 15.53
C GLN A 69 -0.06 8.11 15.35
N GLU A 70 -1.17 8.23 14.59
CA GLU A 70 -2.03 7.08 14.32
C GLU A 70 -1.33 6.01 13.47
N LEU A 71 -0.45 6.41 12.55
CA LEU A 71 0.35 5.46 11.78
C LEU A 71 1.32 4.69 12.68
N GLU A 72 2.04 5.37 13.57
CA GLU A 72 3.02 4.71 14.45
C GLU A 72 2.35 3.79 15.49
N LYS A 73 1.10 4.07 15.89
CA LYS A 73 0.31 3.17 16.73
C LYS A 73 0.06 1.79 16.08
N THR A 74 0.22 1.66 14.76
CA THR A 74 0.08 0.38 14.07
C THR A 74 1.31 -0.52 14.20
N ALA A 75 2.44 -0.02 14.72
CA ALA A 75 3.71 -0.75 14.84
C ALA A 75 3.58 -2.16 15.45
N PRO A 76 2.89 -2.36 16.60
CA PRO A 76 2.79 -3.69 17.21
C PRO A 76 2.07 -4.70 16.30
N THR A 77 1.06 -4.24 15.56
CA THR A 77 0.31 -5.06 14.60
C THR A 77 1.12 -5.36 13.34
N VAL A 78 1.91 -4.39 12.87
CA VAL A 78 2.66 -4.50 11.61
C VAL A 78 3.91 -5.37 11.76
N PHE A 79 4.68 -5.17 12.83
CA PHE A 79 5.97 -5.87 12.99
C PHE A 79 6.27 -6.38 14.40
N GLY A 80 5.51 -5.99 15.42
CA GLY A 80 5.78 -6.34 16.81
C GLY A 80 6.76 -5.35 17.43
N GLU A 81 7.95 -5.82 17.80
CA GLU A 81 8.98 -4.99 18.44
C GLU A 81 9.78 -4.15 17.44
N SER A 82 10.30 -4.79 16.38
CA SER A 82 11.04 -4.10 15.32
C SER A 82 10.87 -4.78 13.97
N TRP A 83 11.01 -4.01 12.89
CA TRP A 83 10.88 -4.55 11.53
C TRP A 83 12.20 -4.98 10.91
N ASP A 84 13.31 -4.34 11.27
CA ASP A 84 14.61 -4.48 10.62
C ASP A 84 15.20 -5.89 10.71
N GLY A 85 14.93 -6.63 11.79
CA GLY A 85 15.35 -8.02 11.96
C GLY A 85 14.74 -9.01 10.95
N LYS A 86 13.64 -8.63 10.26
CA LYS A 86 12.99 -9.45 9.23
C LYS A 86 13.53 -9.19 7.81
N ILE A 87 14.42 -8.22 7.65
CA ILE A 87 15.04 -7.86 6.36
C ILE A 87 16.39 -8.56 6.23
N GLU A 88 16.65 -9.21 5.09
CA GLU A 88 17.94 -9.82 4.82
C GLU A 88 19.06 -8.77 4.89
N ALA A 89 20.16 -9.12 5.56
CA ALA A 89 21.31 -8.23 5.76
C ALA A 89 21.76 -7.53 4.47
N ARG A 90 21.81 -8.26 3.34
CA ARG A 90 22.21 -7.69 2.03
C ARG A 90 21.26 -6.60 1.50
N VAL A 91 19.97 -6.69 1.83
CA VAL A 91 18.95 -5.70 1.49
C VAL A 91 19.10 -4.50 2.41
N MET A 92 19.24 -4.75 3.71
CA MET A 92 19.47 -3.70 4.72
C MET A 92 20.76 -2.90 4.45
N ASP A 93 21.85 -3.57 4.08
CA ASP A 93 23.12 -2.91 3.71
C ASP A 93 22.97 -2.02 2.47
N ASN A 94 22.13 -2.43 1.51
CA ASN A 94 21.83 -1.57 0.38
C ASN A 94 20.93 -0.39 0.77
N LEU A 95 19.98 -0.59 1.68
CA LEU A 95 19.12 0.47 2.20
C LEU A 95 19.92 1.54 2.94
N ARG A 96 20.88 1.15 3.79
CA ARG A 96 21.76 2.06 4.55
C ARG A 96 22.55 3.05 3.68
N ARG A 97 22.61 2.84 2.36
CA ARG A 97 23.19 3.79 1.39
C ARG A 97 22.30 5.01 1.13
N TYR A 98 21.02 4.92 1.44
CA TYR A 98 20.02 5.99 1.22
C TYR A 98 19.69 6.76 2.50
N GLY A 99 20.01 6.21 3.68
CA GLY A 99 19.78 6.88 4.96
C GLY A 99 19.88 5.92 6.15
N ALA A 100 19.73 6.49 7.34
CA ALA A 100 19.48 5.72 8.56
C ALA A 100 18.00 5.36 8.65
N TYR A 101 17.72 4.24 9.30
CA TYR A 101 16.36 3.74 9.51
C TYR A 101 16.21 3.33 10.98
N ASP A 102 15.13 3.73 11.60
CA ASP A 102 14.70 3.28 12.92
C ASP A 102 13.78 2.05 12.78
N GLY A 103 14.28 0.90 13.26
CA GLY A 103 13.58 -0.38 13.25
C GLY A 103 12.26 -0.39 14.05
N THR A 104 12.02 0.63 14.88
CA THR A 104 10.82 0.74 15.72
C THR A 104 9.72 1.62 15.12
N ARG A 105 9.96 2.21 13.95
CA ARG A 105 9.07 3.20 13.31
C ARG A 105 8.42 2.65 12.05
N VAL A 106 7.09 2.75 11.95
CA VAL A 106 6.32 2.38 10.74
C VAL A 106 6.69 3.29 9.57
N ARG A 107 6.93 4.57 9.83
CA ARG A 107 7.39 5.52 8.80
C ARG A 107 8.67 5.05 8.13
N ASP A 108 9.63 4.56 8.90
CA ASP A 108 10.94 4.13 8.38
C ASP A 108 10.83 2.80 7.64
N LEU A 109 9.91 1.91 8.04
CA LEU A 109 9.56 0.74 7.23
C LEU A 109 8.95 1.16 5.87
N LEU A 110 8.03 2.12 5.85
CA LEU A 110 7.48 2.66 4.60
C LEU A 110 8.58 3.31 3.74
N GLN A 111 9.54 3.98 4.37
CA GLN A 111 10.70 4.54 3.69
C GLN A 111 11.57 3.44 3.06
N ALA A 112 11.80 2.33 3.77
CA ALA A 112 12.53 1.19 3.23
C ALA A 112 11.83 0.54 2.02
N VAL A 113 10.49 0.44 2.05
CA VAL A 113 9.69 -0.02 0.90
C VAL A 113 9.85 0.95 -0.28
N ARG A 114 9.65 2.25 -0.03
CA ARG A 114 9.79 3.32 -1.02
C ARG A 114 11.15 3.28 -1.70
N ASP A 115 12.21 3.20 -0.91
CA ASP A 115 13.59 3.30 -1.41
C ASP A 115 13.97 2.08 -2.25
N ASN A 116 13.55 0.87 -1.85
CA ASN A 116 13.72 -0.32 -2.68
C ASN A 116 12.95 -0.22 -3.99
N PHE A 117 11.70 0.27 -3.96
CA PHE A 117 10.89 0.40 -5.16
C PHE A 117 11.45 1.46 -6.13
N SER A 118 11.82 2.62 -5.60
CA SER A 118 12.29 3.78 -6.36
C SER A 118 13.68 3.56 -6.95
N HIS A 119 14.55 2.88 -6.20
CA HIS A 119 15.96 2.67 -6.58
C HIS A 119 16.26 1.25 -7.07
N HIS A 120 15.26 0.40 -7.24
CA HIS A 120 15.43 -0.99 -7.69
C HIS A 120 16.33 -1.10 -8.92
N LYS A 121 16.16 -0.24 -9.93
CA LYS A 121 16.95 -0.28 -11.17
C LYS A 121 18.45 -0.10 -10.92
N LYS A 122 18.82 0.67 -9.90
CA LYS A 122 20.21 0.95 -9.49
C LYS A 122 20.74 -0.04 -8.43
N ALA A 123 19.90 -0.95 -7.94
CA ALA A 123 20.31 -1.92 -6.92
C ALA A 123 21.31 -2.96 -7.48
N PRO A 124 22.25 -3.44 -6.64
CA PRO A 124 23.17 -4.52 -7.01
C PRO A 124 22.43 -5.79 -7.44
N LYS A 125 23.02 -6.58 -8.37
CA LYS A 125 22.42 -7.83 -8.87
C LYS A 125 21.99 -8.79 -7.74
N ARG A 126 22.80 -8.89 -6.68
CA ARG A 126 22.53 -9.72 -5.50
C ARG A 126 21.28 -9.31 -4.72
N VAL A 127 20.95 -8.02 -4.71
CA VAL A 127 19.74 -7.47 -4.05
C VAL A 127 18.53 -7.68 -4.96
N LYS A 128 18.66 -7.39 -6.26
CA LYS A 128 17.60 -7.68 -7.25
C LYS A 128 17.18 -9.14 -7.24
N LYS A 129 18.15 -10.06 -7.11
CA LYS A 129 17.89 -11.51 -7.03
C LYS A 129 17.05 -11.89 -5.80
N THR A 130 17.13 -11.13 -4.70
CA THR A 130 16.28 -11.36 -3.51
C THR A 130 14.82 -11.08 -3.81
N PHE A 131 14.53 -10.01 -4.56
CA PHE A 131 13.15 -9.64 -4.90
C PHE A 131 12.61 -10.44 -6.08
N GLY A 132 13.46 -10.85 -7.03
CA GLY A 132 13.00 -11.49 -8.26
C GLY A 132 12.48 -10.45 -9.25
N SER A 133 11.20 -10.53 -9.63
CA SER A 133 10.57 -9.55 -10.51
C SER A 133 10.13 -8.30 -9.75
N VAL A 134 10.02 -7.18 -10.47
CA VAL A 134 9.45 -5.93 -9.95
C VAL A 134 8.34 -5.51 -10.92
N PRO A 135 7.11 -5.23 -10.44
CA PRO A 135 6.75 -5.00 -9.03
C PRO A 135 6.45 -6.24 -8.18
N GLU A 136 6.08 -7.39 -8.78
CA GLU A 136 5.42 -8.49 -8.06
C GLU A 136 6.27 -9.10 -6.95
N GLY A 137 7.54 -9.40 -7.24
CA GLY A 137 8.42 -10.03 -6.27
C GLY A 137 8.85 -9.09 -5.13
N LEU A 138 8.96 -7.78 -5.41
CA LEU A 138 9.21 -6.78 -4.37
C LEU A 138 8.00 -6.60 -3.44
N ASP A 139 6.80 -6.53 -4.00
CA ASP A 139 5.55 -6.48 -3.23
C ASP A 139 5.40 -7.74 -2.37
N ALA A 140 5.57 -8.93 -2.96
CA ALA A 140 5.51 -10.19 -2.23
C ALA A 140 6.55 -10.27 -1.10
N TYR A 141 7.77 -9.79 -1.33
CA TYR A 141 8.83 -9.77 -0.33
C TYR A 141 8.41 -9.04 0.96
N PHE A 142 7.79 -7.86 0.83
CA PHE A 142 7.31 -7.09 1.97
C PHE A 142 5.98 -7.61 2.51
N ALA A 143 5.04 -8.02 1.65
CA ALA A 143 3.74 -8.52 2.06
C ALA A 143 3.84 -9.79 2.93
N VAL A 144 4.78 -10.68 2.63
CA VAL A 144 5.02 -11.89 3.46
C VAL A 144 5.61 -11.53 4.83
N ARG A 145 6.51 -10.54 4.89
CA ARG A 145 7.21 -10.15 6.13
C ARG A 145 6.37 -9.27 7.05
N TYR A 146 5.53 -8.42 6.45
CA TYR A 146 4.69 -7.43 7.13
C TYR A 146 3.27 -7.47 6.57
N PRO A 147 2.53 -8.57 6.77
CA PRO A 147 1.23 -8.78 6.14
C PRO A 147 0.19 -7.71 6.49
N ALA A 148 0.29 -7.09 7.67
CA ALA A 148 -0.62 -6.03 8.08
C ALA A 148 -0.24 -4.63 7.56
N LEU A 149 0.97 -4.42 7.01
CA LEU A 149 1.48 -3.09 6.65
C LEU A 149 0.53 -2.33 5.71
N LEU A 150 0.07 -3.00 4.64
CA LEU A 150 -0.77 -2.34 3.65
C LEU A 150 -2.13 -1.97 4.24
N ILE A 151 -2.81 -2.91 4.90
CA ILE A 151 -4.18 -2.69 5.36
C ILE A 151 -4.23 -1.66 6.50
N GLU A 152 -3.26 -1.68 7.41
CA GLU A 152 -3.17 -0.70 8.50
C GLU A 152 -2.86 0.70 7.94
N SER A 153 -1.90 0.80 7.01
CA SER A 153 -1.61 2.05 6.31
C SER A 153 -2.83 2.59 5.56
N TYR A 154 -3.59 1.72 4.90
CA TYR A 154 -4.83 2.05 4.20
C TYR A 154 -5.92 2.58 5.15
N ARG A 155 -6.12 1.92 6.29
CA ARG A 155 -7.09 2.34 7.31
C ARG A 155 -6.75 3.71 7.87
N VAL A 156 -5.49 3.91 8.29
CA VAL A 156 -5.02 5.21 8.83
C VAL A 156 -5.20 6.30 7.77
N LEU A 157 -4.68 6.10 6.57
CA LEU A 157 -4.74 7.12 5.52
C LEU A 157 -6.18 7.44 5.09
N GLY A 158 -7.09 6.45 5.12
CA GLY A 158 -8.51 6.64 4.83
C GLY A 158 -9.22 7.58 5.82
N GLN A 159 -8.72 7.71 7.05
CA GLN A 159 -9.26 8.62 8.06
C GLN A 159 -8.83 10.07 7.82
N PHE A 160 -7.60 10.29 7.37
CA PHE A 160 -7.01 11.63 7.26
C PHE A 160 -7.01 12.20 5.84
N CYS A 161 -6.66 11.39 4.84
CA CYS A 161 -6.28 11.87 3.51
C CYS A 161 -7.26 11.46 2.40
N LYS A 162 -8.37 10.78 2.71
CA LYS A 162 -9.44 10.39 1.76
C LYS A 162 -9.89 11.52 0.82
N LYS A 163 -9.89 12.77 1.32
CA LYS A 163 -10.35 13.95 0.56
C LYS A 163 -9.24 14.64 -0.22
N GLU A 164 -7.97 14.30 0.01
CA GLU A 164 -6.83 14.88 -0.68
C GLU A 164 -6.75 14.35 -2.12
N LYS A 165 -6.57 15.25 -3.11
CA LYS A 165 -6.58 14.91 -4.54
C LYS A 165 -5.61 13.78 -4.91
N GLY A 166 -4.43 13.77 -4.28
CA GLY A 166 -3.39 12.77 -4.53
C GLY A 166 -3.77 11.35 -4.11
N PHE A 167 -4.75 11.18 -3.23
CA PHE A 167 -5.14 9.86 -2.72
C PHE A 167 -6.49 9.36 -3.25
N TRP A 168 -7.15 10.16 -4.09
CA TRP A 168 -8.48 9.82 -4.61
C TRP A 168 -8.52 8.49 -5.37
N GLU A 169 -7.45 8.09 -6.06
CA GLU A 169 -7.40 6.83 -6.81
C GLU A 169 -7.39 5.57 -5.94
N TYR A 170 -7.04 5.72 -4.67
CA TYR A 170 -7.05 4.64 -3.68
C TYR A 170 -8.41 4.52 -2.98
N PHE A 171 -9.19 5.62 -2.90
CA PHE A 171 -10.43 5.67 -2.13
C PHE A 171 -11.70 5.91 -2.95
N ARG A 172 -11.60 6.23 -4.25
CA ARG A 172 -12.76 6.40 -5.13
C ARG A 172 -12.92 5.19 -6.04
N SER A 173 -14.10 4.57 -6.05
CA SER A 173 -14.60 4.05 -7.33
C SER A 173 -14.64 5.18 -8.33
N LEU A 174 -13.93 4.96 -9.43
CA LEU A 174 -14.27 5.57 -10.69
C LEU A 174 -15.76 5.28 -10.91
N SER A 175 -16.59 6.30 -10.75
CA SER A 175 -17.99 6.21 -11.14
C SER A 175 -18.02 5.71 -12.58
N SER A 176 -19.00 4.84 -12.88
CA SER A 176 -19.20 4.22 -14.21
C SER A 176 -19.13 5.23 -15.36
N ALA A 177 -19.40 6.52 -15.09
CA ALA A 177 -19.28 7.65 -15.99
C ALA A 177 -17.85 7.96 -16.53
N LYS A 178 -16.78 7.56 -15.82
CA LYS A 178 -15.40 7.68 -16.32
C LYS A 178 -14.93 6.44 -17.09
N ARG A 179 -15.47 5.26 -16.76
CA ARG A 179 -15.17 4.01 -17.47
C ARG A 179 -15.72 4.04 -18.90
N GLY A 180 -16.92 4.61 -19.09
CA GLY A 180 -17.50 4.88 -20.42
C GLY A 180 -16.65 5.83 -21.27
N ARG A 181 -16.17 6.94 -20.68
CA ARG A 181 -15.31 7.91 -21.38
C ARG A 181 -13.94 7.33 -21.78
N LEU A 182 -13.34 6.48 -20.94
CA LEU A 182 -12.07 5.84 -21.29
C LEU A 182 -12.24 4.83 -22.44
N LEU A 183 -13.33 4.07 -22.44
CA LEU A 183 -13.65 3.12 -23.52
C LEU A 183 -14.01 3.85 -24.83
N GLU A 184 -14.70 5.00 -24.78
CA GLU A 184 -14.93 5.85 -25.96
C GLU A 184 -13.64 6.43 -26.54
N VAL A 185 -12.72 6.88 -25.70
CA VAL A 185 -11.42 7.43 -26.15
C VAL A 185 -10.58 6.32 -26.80
N LEU A 186 -10.56 5.12 -26.22
CA LEU A 186 -9.81 3.98 -26.76
C LEU A 186 -10.43 3.42 -28.06
N THR A 187 -11.76 3.46 -28.20
CA THR A 187 -12.45 3.04 -29.44
C THR A 187 -12.31 4.06 -30.56
N LYS A 188 -12.33 5.36 -30.26
CA LYS A 188 -12.01 6.42 -31.24
C LYS A 188 -10.57 6.34 -31.74
N SER A 189 -9.61 6.03 -30.86
CA SER A 189 -8.20 5.91 -31.23
C SER A 189 -7.91 4.69 -32.14
N LYS A 190 -8.69 3.60 -32.02
CA LYS A 190 -8.61 2.46 -32.94
C LYS A 190 -9.17 2.76 -34.33
N ARG A 191 -10.26 3.56 -34.43
CA ARG A 191 -10.85 3.96 -35.74
C ARG A 191 -9.98 4.92 -36.54
N LEU A 192 -9.12 5.70 -35.88
CA LEU A 192 -8.18 6.63 -36.53
C LEU A 192 -6.90 5.96 -37.07
N LYS A 193 -6.65 4.68 -36.72
CA LYS A 193 -5.49 3.91 -37.20
C LYS A 193 -5.82 2.93 -38.33
N THR A 194 -7.05 2.94 -38.85
CA THR A 194 -7.53 2.05 -39.92
C THR A 194 -7.90 2.80 -41.20
N ARG A 195 -7.42 4.04 -41.36
CA ARG A 195 -7.50 4.83 -42.59
C ARG A 195 -6.10 5.14 -43.09
#